data_AF-A0A7X8PVD2-F1
#
_entry.id   AF-A0A7X8PVD2-F1
#
_cell.length_a   1.000
_cell.length_b   1.000
_cell.length_c   1.000
_cell.angle_alpha   90.00
_cell.angle_beta   90.00
_cell.angle_gamma   90.00
#
_symmetry.space_group_name_H-M   'P 1'
#
loop_
_entity.id
_entity.type
_entity.pdbx_description
1 polymer ?
#
loop_
_entity_poly.entity_id
_entity_poly.type
_entity_poly.pdbx_seq_one_letter_code
_entity_poly.pdbx_strand_id
1 'polypeptide(L)'
;MIQQPSSSHFSFIKDGILYIKRSKMAKILLIIILIKFLIFYGLLKGFLYPRYLKPKWESEQHRIESVTHDLIQPLNTISYD
;
A
#
# COMPACT_ATOMS: atom_id res chain seq x y z
N MET A 1 -36.21 -17.19 -2.82
CA MET A 1 -36.48 -15.77 -2.48
C MET A 1 -35.25 -14.97 -2.84
N ILE A 2 -35.34 -14.11 -3.85
CA ILE A 2 -34.24 -13.22 -4.26
C ILE A 2 -34.25 -12.05 -3.26
N GLN A 3 -33.20 -11.94 -2.47
CA GLN A 3 -33.04 -10.89 -1.46
C GLN A 3 -32.85 -9.55 -2.19
N GLN A 4 -33.91 -8.75 -2.30
CA GLN A 4 -33.80 -7.40 -2.85
C GLN A 4 -32.96 -6.55 -1.89
N PRO A 5 -31.95 -5.80 -2.40
CA PRO A 5 -31.09 -5.00 -1.55
C PRO A 5 -31.91 -3.92 -0.86
N SER A 6 -31.77 -3.84 0.47
CA SER A 6 -32.32 -2.81 1.35
C SER A 6 -32.18 -1.41 0.73
N SER A 7 -33.32 -0.82 0.32
CA SER A 7 -33.40 0.45 -0.43
C SER A 7 -32.97 1.68 0.39
N SER A 8 -32.90 1.57 1.71
CA SER A 8 -32.57 2.68 2.63
C SER A 8 -31.12 3.14 2.52
N HIS A 9 -30.18 2.23 2.24
CA HIS A 9 -28.78 2.60 2.06
C HIS A 9 -28.56 3.35 0.74
N PHE A 10 -29.30 2.98 -0.31
CA PHE A 10 -29.19 3.64 -1.61
C PHE A 10 -29.79 5.05 -1.61
N SER A 11 -30.87 5.31 -0.88
CA SER A 11 -31.41 6.66 -0.73
C SER A 11 -30.44 7.56 0.05
N PHE A 12 -29.86 7.06 1.15
CA PHE A 12 -28.88 7.82 1.94
C PHE A 12 -27.66 8.26 1.12
N ILE A 13 -27.12 7.36 0.30
CA ILE A 13 -26.00 7.67 -0.60
C ILE A 13 -26.40 8.73 -1.63
N LYS A 14 -27.59 8.60 -2.24
CA LYS A 14 -28.10 9.57 -3.23
C LYS A 14 -28.32 10.95 -2.63
N ASP A 15 -28.93 11.01 -1.44
CA ASP A 15 -29.23 12.26 -0.73
C ASP A 15 -27.94 12.95 -0.26
N GLY A 16 -26.97 12.17 0.24
CA GLY A 16 -25.64 12.67 0.59
C GLY A 16 -24.90 13.27 -0.61
N ILE A 17 -24.93 12.60 -1.77
CA ILE A 17 -24.32 13.10 -3.02
C ILE A 17 -25.00 14.40 -3.47
N LEU A 18 -26.33 14.49 -3.39
CA LEU A 18 -27.08 15.69 -3.75
C LEU A 18 -26.71 16.88 -2.86
N TYR A 19 -26.56 16.65 -1.55
CA TYR A 19 -26.15 17.65 -0.58
C TYR A 19 -24.72 18.16 -0.83
N ILE A 20 -23.77 17.25 -1.10
CA ILE A 20 -22.39 17.58 -1.43
C ILE A 20 -22.30 18.38 -2.74
N LYS A 21 -23.12 18.05 -3.75
CA LYS A 21 -23.18 18.81 -5.01
C LYS A 21 -23.69 20.24 -4.82
N ARG A 22 -24.56 20.49 -3.84
CA ARG A 22 -25.17 21.81 -3.58
C ARG A 22 -24.27 22.73 -2.75
N SER A 23 -23.52 22.18 -1.79
CA SER A 23 -22.69 22.99 -0.88
C SER A 23 -21.28 23.26 -1.43
N LYS A 24 -20.90 24.55 -1.52
CA LYS A 24 -19.53 24.97 -1.91
C LYS A 24 -18.47 24.51 -0.88
N MET A 25 -18.81 24.56 0.41
CA MET A 25 -17.93 24.12 1.49
C MET A 25 -17.70 22.60 1.46
N ALA A 26 -18.74 21.81 1.19
CA ALA A 26 -18.61 20.36 1.10
C ALA A 26 -17.70 19.92 -0.06
N LYS A 27 -17.75 20.63 -1.20
CA LYS A 27 -16.83 20.40 -2.33
C LYS A 27 -15.38 20.66 -1.95
N ILE A 28 -15.11 21.77 -1.28
CA ILE A 28 -13.76 22.13 -0.83
C ILE A 28 -13.24 21.11 0.16
N LEU A 29 -14.07 20.68 1.12
CA LEU A 29 -13.72 19.64 2.07
C LEU A 29 -13.37 18.31 1.35
N LEU A 30 -14.17 17.93 0.34
CA LEU A 30 -13.92 16.73 -0.46
C LEU A 30 -12.60 16.83 -1.25
N ILE A 31 -12.27 18.00 -1.79
CA ILE A 31 -10.99 18.26 -2.46
C ILE A 31 -9.81 18.12 -1.48
N ILE A 32 -9.91 18.68 -0.27
CA ILE A 32 -8.87 18.58 0.75
C ILE A 32 -8.62 17.11 1.14
N ILE A 33 -9.71 16.34 1.31
CA ILE A 33 -9.62 14.91 1.59
C ILE A 33 -8.93 14.17 0.44
N LEU A 34 -9.33 14.45 -0.81
CA LEU A 34 -8.73 13.83 -1.99
C LEU A 34 -7.22 14.13 -2.09
N ILE A 35 -6.81 15.38 -1.85
CA ILE A 35 -5.41 15.79 -1.84
C ILE A 35 -4.64 15.04 -0.74
N LYS A 36 -5.20 14.90 0.47
CA LYS A 36 -4.56 14.12 1.54
C LYS A 36 -4.33 12.68 1.14
N PHE A 37 -5.31 12.03 0.52
CA PHE A 37 -5.14 10.66 0.00
C PHE A 37 -4.05 10.58 -1.07
N LEU A 38 -3.99 11.57 -1.96
CA LEU A 38 -2.99 11.61 -3.03
C LEU A 38 -1.57 11.77 -2.47
N ILE A 39 -1.39 12.64 -1.47
CA ILE A 39 -0.11 12.82 -0.77
C ILE A 39 0.27 11.53 -0.04
N PHE A 40 -0.66 10.91 0.70
CA PHE A 40 -0.41 9.64 1.38
C PHE A 40 -0.02 8.53 0.40
N TYR A 41 -0.71 8.42 -0.72
CA TYR A 41 -0.41 7.44 -1.76
C TYR A 41 0.97 7.69 -2.37
N GLY A 42 1.30 8.95 -2.67
CA GLY A 42 2.62 9.34 -3.16
C GLY A 42 3.73 9.03 -2.15
N LEU A 43 3.52 9.29 -0.87
CA LEU A 43 4.45 8.96 0.20
C LEU A 43 4.60 7.45 0.38
N LEU A 44 3.51 6.67 0.38
CA LEU A 44 3.59 5.21 0.43
C LEU A 44 4.37 4.66 -0.76
N LYS A 45 4.09 5.13 -1.97
CA LYS A 45 4.81 4.67 -3.17
C LYS A 45 6.26 5.15 -3.20
N GLY A 46 6.56 6.35 -2.72
CA GLY A 46 7.93 6.88 -2.69
C GLY A 46 8.78 6.28 -1.57
N PHE A 47 8.19 6.02 -0.40
CA PHE A 47 8.91 5.58 0.80
C PHE A 47 8.90 4.06 0.97
N LEU A 48 7.75 3.42 0.74
CA LEU A 48 7.58 1.99 1.00
C LEU A 48 8.09 1.14 -0.18
N TYR A 49 7.92 1.62 -1.41
CA TYR A 49 8.27 0.86 -2.62
C TYR A 49 9.79 0.60 -2.78
N PRO A 50 10.69 1.60 -2.65
CA PRO A 50 12.12 1.34 -2.79
C PRO A 50 12.72 0.58 -1.59
N ARG A 51 12.07 0.61 -0.41
CA ARG A 51 12.62 0.00 0.81
C ARG A 51 12.14 -1.43 1.05
N TYR A 52 10.89 -1.75 0.70
CA TYR A 52 10.28 -3.05 1.00
C TYR A 52 9.99 -3.91 -0.23
N LEU A 53 9.98 -3.33 -1.43
CA LEU A 53 9.78 -4.06 -2.69
C LEU A 53 11.06 -4.18 -3.52
N LYS A 54 12.20 -3.64 -3.06
CA LYS A 54 13.48 -3.96 -3.69
C LYS A 54 13.76 -5.44 -3.42
N PRO A 55 13.79 -6.29 -4.45
CA PRO A 55 14.04 -7.71 -4.24
C PRO A 55 15.41 -7.86 -3.57
N LYS A 56 15.47 -8.61 -2.47
CA LYS A 56 16.72 -8.87 -1.72
C LYS A 56 17.82 -9.45 -2.63
N TRP A 57 17.42 -10.12 -3.70
CA TRP A 57 18.30 -10.69 -4.72
C TRP A 57 17.79 -10.32 -6.11
N GLU A 58 18.67 -9.77 -6.95
CA GLU A 58 18.33 -9.36 -8.32
C GLU A 58 18.21 -10.54 -9.28
N SER A 59 18.83 -11.69 -8.96
CA SER A 59 18.74 -12.93 -9.71
C SER A 59 18.81 -14.16 -8.78
N GLU A 60 18.34 -15.30 -9.27
CA GLU A 60 18.41 -16.56 -8.53
C GLU A 60 19.86 -17.00 -8.26
N GLN A 61 20.78 -16.70 -9.19
CA GLN A 61 22.21 -16.92 -9.00
C GLN A 61 22.78 -16.09 -7.84
N HIS A 62 22.38 -14.82 -7.74
CA HIS A 62 22.80 -13.93 -6.64
C HIS A 62 22.25 -14.40 -5.28
N ARG A 63 21.06 -15.01 -5.27
CA ARG A 63 20.51 -15.67 -4.07
C ARG A 63 21.36 -16.87 -3.65
N ILE A 64 21.70 -17.75 -4.59
CA ILE A 64 22.48 -18.95 -4.29
C ILE A 64 23.88 -18.57 -3.78
N GLU A 65 24.53 -17.60 -4.40
CA GLU A 65 25.86 -17.15 -4.01
C GLU A 65 25.88 -16.54 -2.60
N SER A 66 24.93 -15.66 -2.28
CA SER A 66 24.82 -15.06 -0.94
C SER A 66 24.54 -16.09 0.17
N VAL A 67 23.64 -17.06 -0.09
CA VAL A 67 23.35 -18.14 0.87
C VAL A 67 24.55 -19.07 1.03
N THR A 68 25.25 -19.38 -0.07
CA THR A 68 26.47 -20.22 -0.03
C THR A 68 27.57 -19.53 0.78
N HIS A 69 27.74 -18.22 0.60
CA HIS A 69 28.70 -17.44 1.39
C HIS A 69 28.32 -17.43 2.89
N ASP A 70 27.05 -17.19 3.22
CA ASP A 70 26.55 -17.20 4.61
C ASP A 70 26.68 -18.58 5.28
N LEU A 71 26.61 -19.68 4.52
CA LEU A 71 26.75 -21.05 5.03
C LEU A 71 28.23 -21.48 5.19
N ILE A 72 29.13 -20.98 4.35
CA ILE A 72 30.55 -21.36 4.36
C ILE A 72 31.36 -20.49 5.33
N GLN A 73 31.05 -19.20 5.44
CA GLN A 73 31.77 -18.28 6.33
C GLN A 73 31.82 -18.70 7.81
N PRO A 74 30.75 -19.24 8.43
CA PRO A 74 30.83 -19.73 9.81
C PRO A 74 31.70 -20.99 9.97
N LEU A 75 32.03 -21.70 8.88
CA LEU A 75 32.93 -22.86 8.95
C LEU A 75 34.40 -22.43 9.09
N ASN A 76 34.77 -21.26 8.57
CA ASN A 76 36.16 -20.77 8.58
C ASN A 76 36.52 -20.05 9.89
N THR A 77 35.53 -19.58 10.66
CA THR A 77 35.76 -18.94 11.96
C THR A 77 35.87 -19.92 13.14
N ILE A 78 35.51 -21.19 12.96
CA ILE A 78 35.67 -22.25 13.98
C ILE A 78 37.01 -23.00 13.81
N SER A 79 37.67 -22.86 12.65
CA SER A 79 38.91 -23.57 12.32
C SER A 79 40.20 -22.82 12.73
N TYR A 80 40.08 -21.70 13.45
CA TYR A 80 41.20 -20.93 13.97
C TYR A 80 41.01 -20.69 15.48
N ASP A 81 41.03 -21.79 16.24
CA ASP A 81 41.39 -21.83 17.66
C ASP A 81 42.25 -23.09 17.89
#